data_AF-A0A060YAF7-F1
#
_entry.id   AF-A0A060YAF7-F1
#
_cell.length_a   1.000
_cell.length_b   1.000
_cell.length_c   1.000
_cell.angle_alpha   90.00
_cell.angle_beta   90.00
_cell.angle_gamma   90.00
#
_symmetry.space_group_name_H-M   'P 1'
#
loop_
_entity.id
_entity.type
_entity.pdbx_description
1 polymer ?
#
loop_
_entity_poly.entity_id
_entity_poly.type
_entity_poly.pdbx_seq_one_letter_code
_entity_poly.pdbx_strand_id
1 'polypeptide(L)'
;PSPPDKPLHLTGPKAQAAPTAQAAPTAQAAPTTQAAPTTQAAPTTQAGPTAQVVPTAQARPTAELDRSDDKVYQAVMELVQVVVQLKNDVNTLQPEEYITVIKSVGLTLRSLIRSVDDILPTLHKSIRTEIEGTQKLLNNDMSELISKMRLAQQNAVTSLKEECKKQMLTAAHNLAMDGKNLLDAVDQARVRANLAKPKPETP
;
A
#
# COMPACT_ATOMS: atom_id res chain seq x y z
N PRO A 1 -38.86 49.71 36.25
CA PRO A 1 -38.99 51.17 36.10
C PRO A 1 -37.71 51.80 35.53
N SER A 2 -37.78 51.97 34.21
CA SER A 2 -36.97 52.63 33.16
C SER A 2 -36.35 54.02 33.48
N PRO A 3 -35.65 54.75 32.57
CA PRO A 3 -34.70 54.44 31.45
C PRO A 3 -33.54 55.52 31.32
N PRO A 4 -33.01 55.99 30.14
CA PRO A 4 -32.28 55.36 29.00
C PRO A 4 -31.00 56.14 28.45
N ASP A 5 -30.43 55.63 27.33
CA ASP A 5 -29.77 56.31 26.17
C ASP A 5 -28.39 57.01 26.38
N LYS A 6 -27.37 56.98 25.51
CA LYS A 6 -27.23 56.81 24.03
C LYS A 6 -25.72 56.55 23.65
N PRO A 7 -25.38 56.21 22.38
CA PRO A 7 -24.16 55.53 21.92
C PRO A 7 -23.14 56.42 21.18
N LEU A 8 -21.92 55.91 20.96
CA LEU A 8 -20.91 56.25 19.92
C LEU A 8 -19.87 55.09 19.95
N HIS A 9 -19.32 54.46 18.90
CA HIS A 9 -19.03 54.84 17.52
C HIS A 9 -18.70 53.56 16.72
N LEU A 10 -19.14 53.49 15.45
CA LEU A 10 -18.70 52.50 14.47
C LEU A 10 -17.27 52.84 13.99
N THR A 11 -16.39 51.84 13.90
CA THR A 11 -15.33 51.81 12.87
C THR A 11 -15.06 50.38 12.43
N GLY A 12 -15.13 50.16 11.12
CA GLY A 12 -15.11 48.86 10.44
C GLY A 12 -13.74 48.17 10.32
N PRO A 13 -13.69 47.10 9.50
CA PRO A 13 -12.63 46.10 9.53
C PRO A 13 -11.38 46.56 8.77
N LYS A 14 -10.21 46.43 9.39
CA LYS A 14 -8.92 46.64 8.71
C LYS A 14 -8.47 45.34 8.06
N ALA A 15 -8.71 45.23 6.76
CA ALA A 15 -7.99 44.31 5.87
C ALA A 15 -6.56 44.83 5.66
N GLN A 16 -5.54 43.95 5.73
CA GLN A 16 -4.25 44.25 5.12
C GLN A 16 -3.45 42.98 4.74
N ALA A 17 -3.48 42.71 3.43
CA ALA A 17 -2.43 42.28 2.50
C ALA A 17 -1.39 41.18 2.89
N ALA A 18 -1.50 40.02 2.23
CA ALA A 18 -0.39 39.37 1.50
C ALA A 18 -0.34 39.98 0.06
N PRO A 19 0.70 39.81 -0.81
CA PRO A 19 1.83 38.86 -0.79
C PRO A 19 3.21 39.46 -1.14
N THR A 20 4.29 38.70 -0.97
CA THR A 20 5.54 38.93 -1.74
C THR A 20 6.20 37.60 -2.11
N ALA A 21 6.15 37.31 -3.41
CA ALA A 21 6.94 36.27 -4.04
C ALA A 21 8.42 36.68 -4.05
N GLN A 22 9.31 35.80 -3.60
CA GLN A 22 10.75 35.97 -3.83
C GLN A 22 11.13 35.33 -5.18
N ALA A 23 11.75 36.16 -6.02
CA ALA A 23 12.23 35.84 -7.35
C ALA A 23 13.58 35.08 -7.30
N ALA A 24 13.76 34.21 -8.30
CA ALA A 24 15.00 33.51 -8.62
C ALA A 24 16.09 34.46 -9.16
N PRO A 25 17.39 34.18 -8.94
CA PRO A 25 18.46 34.82 -9.69
C PRO A 25 18.99 33.92 -10.82
N THR A 26 18.72 34.39 -12.04
CA THR A 26 19.62 34.60 -13.18
C THR A 26 20.68 33.55 -13.55
N ALA A 27 20.54 33.07 -14.79
CA ALA A 27 21.54 32.37 -15.58
C ALA A 27 22.84 33.19 -15.75
N GLN A 28 23.99 32.51 -15.66
CA GLN A 28 25.28 33.03 -16.14
C GLN A 28 25.65 32.38 -17.48
N ALA A 29 26.07 33.23 -18.41
CA ALA A 29 26.51 32.90 -19.75
C ALA A 29 27.96 32.37 -19.80
N ALA A 30 28.26 31.68 -20.90
CA ALA A 30 29.47 30.95 -21.24
C ALA A 30 30.77 31.78 -21.38
N PRO A 31 31.92 31.09 -21.45
CA PRO A 31 33.01 31.47 -22.34
C PRO A 31 33.32 30.39 -23.40
N THR A 32 33.32 30.80 -24.68
CA THR A 32 34.13 30.26 -25.80
C THR A 32 35.62 30.42 -25.47
N THR A 33 36.62 29.58 -25.78
CA THR A 33 37.09 28.84 -26.98
C THR A 33 38.32 28.04 -26.46
N GLN A 34 38.76 26.87 -26.96
CA GLN A 34 39.59 26.72 -28.15
C GLN A 34 40.11 25.25 -28.28
N ALA A 35 40.19 24.78 -29.53
CA ALA A 35 41.07 23.75 -30.12
C ALA A 35 41.03 22.27 -29.69
N ALA A 36 40.91 21.43 -30.73
CA ALA A 36 40.96 19.96 -30.76
C ALA A 36 42.35 19.37 -30.47
N PRO A 37 42.41 18.05 -30.23
CA PRO A 37 43.13 17.21 -31.18
C PRO A 37 42.34 15.98 -31.64
N THR A 38 42.51 15.69 -32.92
CA THR A 38 42.16 14.46 -33.63
C THR A 38 42.90 13.23 -33.10
N THR A 39 42.17 12.13 -32.92
CA THR A 39 42.50 10.67 -33.04
C THR A 39 41.50 9.92 -32.14
N GLN A 40 40.91 8.77 -32.44
CA GLN A 40 41.16 7.72 -33.42
C GLN A 40 39.91 6.81 -33.46
N ALA A 41 39.66 6.20 -34.62
CA ALA A 41 38.99 4.92 -34.84
C ALA A 41 37.63 4.61 -34.19
N ALA A 42 36.62 4.51 -35.06
CA ALA A 42 35.39 3.77 -34.80
C ALA A 42 35.66 2.28 -34.51
N PRO A 43 34.76 1.64 -33.74
CA PRO A 43 34.29 0.32 -34.12
C PRO A 43 32.77 0.35 -34.36
N THR A 44 32.42 -0.04 -35.57
CA THR A 44 31.11 -0.52 -35.96
C THR A 44 30.75 -1.82 -35.23
N THR A 45 29.45 -2.03 -35.05
CA THR A 45 28.77 -3.32 -34.81
C THR A 45 28.88 -3.94 -33.41
N GLN A 46 27.80 -3.88 -32.63
CA GLN A 46 26.85 -5.01 -32.54
C GLN A 46 25.68 -4.64 -31.62
N ALA A 47 24.47 -4.84 -32.15
CA ALA A 47 23.26 -4.86 -31.36
C ALA A 47 23.17 -6.17 -30.56
N GLY A 48 22.90 -6.06 -29.27
CA GLY A 48 22.28 -7.10 -28.43
C GLY A 48 23.02 -7.41 -27.11
N PRO A 49 22.34 -8.00 -26.09
CA PRO A 49 20.91 -8.05 -25.84
C PRO A 49 20.51 -7.12 -24.67
N THR A 50 19.25 -6.70 -24.70
CA THR A 50 18.47 -6.23 -23.55
C THR A 50 18.86 -7.00 -22.30
N ALA A 51 19.17 -6.27 -21.22
CA ALA A 51 19.21 -6.83 -19.87
C ALA A 51 17.94 -7.66 -19.68
N GLN A 52 18.10 -8.99 -19.67
CA GLN A 52 17.03 -9.88 -19.29
C GLN A 52 16.69 -9.49 -17.86
N VAL A 53 15.54 -8.82 -17.72
CA VAL A 53 14.76 -8.83 -16.50
C VAL A 53 14.69 -10.30 -16.12
N VAL A 54 15.44 -10.68 -15.08
CA VAL A 54 15.36 -12.00 -14.49
C VAL A 54 13.88 -12.21 -14.23
N PRO A 55 13.23 -13.24 -14.83
CA PRO A 55 11.83 -13.50 -14.54
C PRO A 55 11.75 -13.63 -13.03
N THR A 56 10.95 -12.75 -12.42
CA THR A 56 10.48 -12.90 -11.04
C THR A 56 10.16 -14.37 -10.87
N ALA A 57 10.83 -14.99 -9.89
CA ALA A 57 10.68 -16.39 -9.56
C ALA A 57 9.21 -16.76 -9.70
N GLN A 58 8.89 -17.62 -10.67
CA GLN A 58 7.56 -18.20 -10.75
C GLN A 58 7.23 -18.70 -9.35
N ALA A 59 6.15 -18.17 -8.78
CA ALA A 59 5.61 -18.64 -7.52
C ALA A 59 5.46 -20.15 -7.66
N ARG A 60 6.43 -20.89 -7.10
CA ARG A 60 6.38 -22.34 -7.05
C ARG A 60 5.05 -22.61 -6.34
N PRO A 61 4.09 -23.36 -6.92
CA PRO A 61 2.83 -23.58 -6.25
C PRO A 61 3.15 -24.12 -4.87
N THR A 62 2.88 -23.34 -3.82
CA THR A 62 3.04 -23.73 -2.42
C THR A 62 1.95 -24.76 -2.03
N ALA A 63 1.41 -25.47 -3.04
CA ALA A 63 0.44 -26.55 -2.98
C ALA A 63 1.02 -27.82 -2.34
N GLU A 64 2.34 -27.90 -2.17
CA GLU A 64 3.04 -29.02 -1.54
C GLU A 64 3.05 -28.96 -0.01
N LEU A 65 2.58 -27.87 0.61
CA LEU A 65 2.49 -27.73 2.07
C LEU A 65 1.14 -28.25 2.59
N ASP A 66 1.18 -28.97 3.72
CA ASP A 66 -0.03 -29.29 4.46
C ASP A 66 -0.71 -28.01 4.99
N ARG A 67 -1.94 -27.76 4.53
CA ARG A 67 -2.75 -26.59 4.87
C ARG A 67 -3.77 -26.85 5.99
N SER A 68 -3.86 -28.09 6.48
CA SER A 68 -4.93 -28.53 7.39
C SER A 68 -4.92 -27.75 8.71
N ASP A 69 -3.74 -27.42 9.24
CA ASP A 69 -3.54 -26.66 10.49
C ASP A 69 -2.80 -25.32 10.27
N ASP A 70 -2.74 -24.82 9.04
CA ASP A 70 -1.99 -23.60 8.72
C ASP A 70 -2.81 -22.34 9.01
N LYS A 71 -2.67 -21.81 10.23
CA LYS A 71 -3.34 -20.58 10.65
C LYS A 71 -3.02 -19.36 9.78
N VAL A 72 -1.81 -19.28 9.22
CA VAL A 72 -1.44 -18.17 8.33
C VAL A 72 -2.20 -18.27 7.02
N TYR A 73 -2.25 -19.46 6.43
CA TYR A 73 -3.04 -19.72 5.22
C TYR A 73 -4.52 -19.39 5.44
N GLN A 74 -5.13 -19.88 6.53
CA GLN A 74 -6.54 -19.62 6.84
C GLN A 74 -6.82 -18.12 6.97
N ALA A 75 -5.98 -17.39 7.72
CA ALA A 75 -6.13 -15.95 7.89
C ALA A 75 -5.98 -15.16 6.57
N VAL A 76 -5.10 -15.58 5.66
CA VAL A 76 -4.98 -14.95 4.33
C VAL A 76 -6.20 -15.25 3.46
N MET A 77 -6.73 -16.48 3.48
CA MET A 77 -7.94 -16.81 2.73
C MET A 77 -9.15 -16.03 3.24
N GLU A 78 -9.30 -15.90 4.56
CA GLU A 78 -10.34 -15.07 5.17
C GLU A 78 -10.18 -13.59 4.74
N LEU A 79 -8.95 -13.06 4.73
CA LEU A 79 -8.67 -11.68 4.31
C LEU A 79 -9.12 -11.45 2.85
N VAL A 80 -8.74 -12.37 1.97
CA VAL A 80 -9.14 -12.33 0.55
C VAL A 80 -10.65 -12.44 0.41
N GLN A 81 -11.31 -13.30 1.19
CA GLN A 81 -12.76 -13.45 1.17
C GLN A 81 -13.48 -12.16 1.58
N VAL A 82 -13.05 -11.49 2.64
CA VAL A 82 -13.64 -10.22 3.08
C VAL A 82 -13.40 -9.11 2.03
N VAL A 83 -12.24 -9.06 1.39
CA VAL A 83 -11.96 -8.11 0.30
C VAL A 83 -12.82 -8.38 -0.93
N VAL A 84 -13.03 -9.65 -1.28
CA VAL A 84 -13.95 -10.02 -2.37
C VAL A 84 -15.39 -9.65 -2.02
N GLN A 85 -15.81 -9.86 -0.78
CA GLN A 85 -17.13 -9.45 -0.30
C GLN A 85 -17.30 -7.93 -0.42
N LEU A 86 -16.33 -7.13 0.04
CA LEU A 86 -16.34 -5.68 -0.12
C LEU A 86 -16.51 -5.28 -1.60
N LYS A 87 -15.76 -5.92 -2.50
CA LYS A 87 -15.85 -5.65 -3.95
C LYS A 87 -17.24 -5.95 -4.52
N ASN A 88 -17.88 -7.01 -4.06
CA ASN A 88 -19.20 -7.41 -4.55
C ASN A 88 -20.30 -6.49 -4.02
N ASP A 89 -20.17 -6.04 -2.77
CA ASP A 89 -21.21 -5.31 -2.06
C ASP A 89 -21.06 -3.77 -2.13
N VAL A 90 -19.90 -3.24 -2.55
CA VAL A 90 -19.62 -1.79 -2.49
C VAL A 90 -20.68 -0.93 -3.23
N ASN A 91 -21.35 -1.51 -4.22
CA ASN A 91 -22.37 -0.83 -5.02
C ASN A 91 -23.75 -0.81 -4.35
N THR A 92 -24.01 -1.74 -3.42
CA THR A 92 -25.29 -1.89 -2.72
C THR A 92 -25.23 -1.37 -1.29
N LEU A 93 -24.07 -1.43 -0.65
CA LEU A 93 -23.82 -0.94 0.71
C LEU A 93 -24.01 0.56 0.83
N GLN A 94 -24.63 0.98 1.94
CA GLN A 94 -24.64 2.38 2.34
C GLN A 94 -23.24 2.80 2.84
N PRO A 95 -22.85 4.08 2.68
CA PRO A 95 -21.55 4.57 3.14
C PRO A 95 -21.28 4.28 4.62
N GLU A 96 -22.30 4.33 5.47
CA GLU A 96 -22.23 4.06 6.90
C GLU A 96 -21.83 2.61 7.21
N GLU A 97 -22.09 1.68 6.29
CA GLU A 97 -21.81 0.25 6.45
C GLU A 97 -20.39 -0.13 6.03
N TYR A 98 -19.69 0.72 5.26
CA TYR A 98 -18.30 0.47 4.85
C TYR A 98 -17.40 0.21 6.06
N ILE A 99 -17.62 0.93 7.16
CA ILE A 99 -16.84 0.78 8.39
C ILE A 99 -16.95 -0.64 8.96
N THR A 100 -18.10 -1.31 8.82
CA THR A 100 -18.32 -2.65 9.35
C THR A 100 -17.48 -3.67 8.57
N VAL A 101 -17.45 -3.56 7.24
CA VAL A 101 -16.63 -4.43 6.39
C VAL A 101 -15.15 -4.17 6.64
N ILE A 102 -14.71 -2.91 6.70
CA ILE A 102 -13.30 -2.56 6.98
C ILE A 102 -12.87 -3.01 8.39
N LYS A 103 -13.75 -3.00 9.39
CA LYS A 103 -13.46 -3.60 10.71
C LYS A 103 -13.20 -5.09 10.60
N SER A 104 -13.99 -5.81 9.80
CA SER A 104 -13.76 -7.24 9.54
C SER A 104 -12.40 -7.50 8.87
N VAL A 105 -12.04 -6.69 7.87
CA VAL A 105 -10.70 -6.73 7.24
C VAL A 105 -9.60 -6.52 8.29
N GLY A 106 -9.74 -5.51 9.16
CA GLY A 106 -8.75 -5.23 10.20
C GLY A 106 -8.63 -6.32 11.27
N LEU A 107 -9.73 -6.97 11.64
CA LEU A 107 -9.72 -8.11 12.57
C LEU A 107 -9.01 -9.31 11.95
N THR A 108 -9.30 -9.60 10.68
CA THR A 108 -8.68 -10.68 9.93
C THR A 108 -7.18 -10.43 9.77
N LEU A 109 -6.78 -9.21 9.40
CA LEU A 109 -5.38 -8.80 9.33
C LEU A 109 -4.68 -8.97 10.69
N ARG A 110 -5.32 -8.58 11.79
CA ARG A 110 -4.75 -8.79 13.13
C ARG A 110 -4.56 -10.27 13.46
N SER A 111 -5.48 -11.13 13.02
CA SER A 111 -5.34 -12.59 13.16
C SER A 111 -4.16 -13.13 12.35
N LEU A 112 -3.99 -12.64 11.11
CA LEU A 112 -2.86 -12.95 10.24
C LEU A 112 -1.52 -12.56 10.88
N ILE A 113 -1.37 -11.29 11.29
CA ILE A 113 -0.13 -10.80 11.92
C ILE A 113 0.22 -11.64 13.14
N ARG A 114 -0.75 -11.94 14.02
CA ARG A 114 -0.52 -12.80 15.18
C ARG A 114 -0.05 -14.20 14.80
N SER A 115 -0.68 -14.80 13.78
CA SER A 115 -0.31 -16.14 13.31
C SER A 115 1.11 -16.18 12.73
N VAL A 116 1.56 -15.08 12.11
CA VAL A 116 2.93 -14.92 11.64
C VAL A 116 3.90 -14.69 12.81
N ASP A 117 3.53 -13.89 13.80
CA ASP A 117 4.34 -13.65 15.01
C ASP A 117 4.65 -14.94 15.77
N ASP A 118 3.74 -15.91 15.78
CA ASP A 118 3.97 -17.25 16.36
C ASP A 118 5.07 -18.04 15.63
N ILE A 119 5.31 -17.76 14.34
CA ILE A 119 6.30 -18.44 13.49
C ILE A 119 7.66 -17.74 13.56
N LEU A 120 7.70 -16.41 13.67
CA LEU A 120 8.94 -15.62 13.66
C LEU A 120 10.05 -16.15 14.58
N PRO A 121 9.79 -16.62 15.82
CA PRO A 121 10.80 -17.18 16.71
C PRO A 121 11.52 -18.41 16.16
N THR A 122 10.85 -19.20 15.31
CA THR A 122 11.38 -20.43 14.72
C THR A 122 12.28 -20.19 13.51
N LEU A 123 12.29 -18.95 12.99
CA LEU A 123 13.00 -18.58 11.76
C LEU A 123 14.33 -17.87 12.04
N HIS A 124 15.26 -18.01 11.09
CA HIS A 124 16.54 -17.31 11.11
C HIS A 124 16.36 -15.78 10.96
N LYS A 125 17.26 -15.00 11.58
CA LYS A 125 17.17 -13.53 11.68
C LYS A 125 16.99 -12.83 10.32
N SER A 126 17.68 -13.29 9.28
CA SER A 126 17.58 -12.68 7.94
C SER A 126 16.15 -12.76 7.37
N ILE A 127 15.54 -13.93 7.46
CA ILE A 127 14.18 -14.18 6.95
C ILE A 127 13.14 -13.49 7.83
N ARG A 128 13.37 -13.44 9.15
CA ARG A 128 12.52 -12.70 10.08
C ARG A 128 12.40 -11.22 9.69
N THR A 129 13.52 -10.54 9.44
CA THR A 129 13.51 -9.12 9.05
C THR A 129 12.72 -8.87 7.76
N GLU A 130 12.79 -9.80 6.79
CA GLU A 130 12.02 -9.73 5.55
C GLU A 130 10.52 -9.82 5.83
N ILE A 131 10.09 -10.81 6.62
CA ILE A 131 8.68 -11.01 7.00
C ILE A 131 8.16 -9.82 7.83
N GLU A 132 8.95 -9.30 8.77
CA GLU A 132 8.61 -8.10 9.55
C GLU A 132 8.45 -6.87 8.65
N GLY A 133 9.24 -6.76 7.58
CA GLY A 133 9.08 -5.73 6.54
C GLY A 133 7.72 -5.83 5.85
N THR A 134 7.31 -7.04 5.46
CA THR A 134 6.00 -7.28 4.84
C THR A 134 4.84 -7.04 5.82
N GLN A 135 4.99 -7.40 7.10
CA GLN A 135 4.00 -7.05 8.13
C GLN A 135 3.81 -5.53 8.27
N LYS A 136 4.90 -4.74 8.18
CA LYS A 136 4.81 -3.27 8.18
C LYS A 136 4.10 -2.73 6.94
N LEU A 137 4.38 -3.30 5.77
CA LEU A 137 3.68 -2.97 4.52
C LEU A 137 2.17 -3.17 4.68
N LEU A 138 1.74 -4.33 5.19
CA LEU A 138 0.31 -4.60 5.41
C LEU A 138 -0.36 -3.62 6.38
N ASN A 139 0.35 -3.18 7.42
CA ASN A 139 -0.17 -2.14 8.33
C ASN A 139 -0.33 -0.80 7.62
N ASN A 140 0.57 -0.48 6.69
CA ASN A 140 0.46 0.69 5.84
C ASN A 140 -0.73 0.57 4.87
N ASP A 141 -0.90 -0.58 4.20
CA ASP A 141 -2.02 -0.81 3.28
C ASP A 141 -3.37 -0.74 4.00
N MET A 142 -3.46 -1.26 5.23
CA MET A 142 -4.66 -1.13 6.06
C MET A 142 -4.95 0.34 6.41
N SER A 143 -3.91 1.12 6.68
CA SER A 143 -4.05 2.56 6.97
C SER A 143 -4.51 3.34 5.74
N GLU A 144 -3.99 3.00 4.56
CA GLU A 144 -4.43 3.55 3.28
C GLU A 144 -5.89 3.17 3.01
N LEU A 145 -6.27 1.91 3.19
CA LEU A 145 -7.64 1.44 3.04
C LEU A 145 -8.61 2.20 3.95
N ILE A 146 -8.27 2.39 5.23
CA ILE A 146 -9.08 3.19 6.17
C ILE A 146 -9.23 4.62 5.66
N SER A 147 -8.15 5.21 5.16
CA SER A 147 -8.15 6.58 4.63
C SER A 147 -9.06 6.71 3.40
N LYS A 148 -8.98 5.76 2.45
CA LYS A 148 -9.84 5.73 1.25
C LYS A 148 -11.30 5.44 1.59
N MET A 149 -11.58 4.58 2.57
CA MET A 149 -12.94 4.33 3.04
C MET A 149 -13.55 5.58 3.66
N ARG A 150 -12.82 6.32 4.51
CA ARG A 150 -13.30 7.60 5.06
C ARG A 150 -13.54 8.64 3.97
N LEU A 151 -12.68 8.69 2.97
CA LEU A 151 -12.86 9.59 1.82
C LEU A 151 -14.14 9.23 1.04
N ALA A 152 -14.42 7.94 0.84
CA ALA A 152 -15.64 7.46 0.20
C ALA A 152 -16.91 7.80 1.01
N GLN A 153 -16.86 7.71 2.35
CA GLN A 153 -17.95 8.15 3.21
C GLN A 153 -18.22 9.66 3.09
N GLN A 154 -17.16 10.48 3.14
CA GLN A 154 -17.28 11.94 3.05
C GLN A 154 -17.80 12.41 1.69
N ASN A 155 -17.49 11.69 0.61
CA ASN A 155 -17.86 12.03 -0.76
C ASN A 155 -19.09 11.26 -1.28
N ALA A 156 -19.88 10.65 -0.38
CA ALA A 156 -20.98 9.78 -0.79
C ALA A 156 -22.12 10.48 -1.55
N VAL A 157 -22.26 11.79 -1.39
CA VAL A 157 -23.29 12.63 -2.04
C VAL A 157 -22.71 13.57 -3.11
N THR A 158 -21.42 13.45 -3.42
CA THR A 158 -20.74 14.32 -4.39
C THR A 158 -20.55 13.59 -5.73
N SER A 159 -20.12 14.34 -6.75
CA SER A 159 -19.76 13.76 -8.06
C SER A 159 -18.56 12.80 -7.99
N LEU A 160 -17.80 12.81 -6.89
CA LEU A 160 -16.60 11.97 -6.70
C LEU A 160 -16.91 10.59 -6.13
N LYS A 161 -18.16 10.28 -5.77
CA LYS A 161 -18.59 9.04 -5.12
C LYS A 161 -17.98 7.79 -5.75
N GLU A 162 -18.13 7.62 -7.06
CA GLU A 162 -17.69 6.41 -7.77
C GLU A 162 -16.16 6.29 -7.83
N GLU A 163 -15.46 7.42 -7.97
CA GLU A 163 -13.99 7.45 -7.95
C GLU A 163 -13.45 7.12 -6.55
N CYS A 164 -14.08 7.64 -5.48
CA CYS A 164 -13.69 7.30 -4.12
C CYS A 164 -13.93 5.81 -3.79
N LYS A 165 -15.04 5.22 -4.25
CA LYS A 165 -15.27 3.78 -4.12
C LYS A 165 -14.20 2.97 -4.84
N LYS A 166 -13.85 3.36 -6.07
CA LYS A 166 -12.80 2.70 -6.85
C LYS A 166 -11.45 2.73 -6.12
N GLN A 167 -11.06 3.88 -5.58
CA GLN A 167 -9.83 4.00 -4.80
C GLN A 167 -9.83 3.13 -3.54
N MET A 168 -10.97 3.05 -2.84
CA MET A 168 -11.14 2.14 -1.70
C MET A 168 -10.97 0.68 -2.11
N LEU A 169 -11.58 0.26 -3.23
CA LEU A 169 -11.42 -1.10 -3.75
C LEU A 169 -9.98 -1.40 -4.18
N THR A 170 -9.30 -0.44 -4.81
CA THR A 170 -7.88 -0.60 -5.16
C THR A 170 -7.01 -0.79 -3.92
N ALA A 171 -7.22 0.02 -2.86
CA ALA A 171 -6.50 -0.16 -1.61
C ALA A 171 -6.79 -1.53 -0.96
N ALA A 172 -8.04 -1.97 -0.96
CA ALA A 172 -8.43 -3.28 -0.44
C ALA A 172 -7.80 -4.44 -1.24
N HIS A 173 -7.74 -4.30 -2.56
CA HIS A 173 -7.12 -5.28 -3.44
C HIS A 173 -5.61 -5.39 -3.20
N ASN A 174 -4.90 -4.26 -3.09
CA ASN A 174 -3.48 -4.24 -2.80
C ASN A 174 -3.19 -4.93 -1.47
N LEU A 175 -3.94 -4.61 -0.40
CA LEU A 175 -3.84 -5.29 0.89
C LEU A 175 -4.00 -6.82 0.77
N ALA A 176 -4.95 -7.29 -0.05
CA ALA A 176 -5.13 -8.73 -0.28
C ALA A 176 -3.97 -9.36 -1.06
N MET A 177 -3.39 -8.65 -2.03
CA MET A 177 -2.20 -9.10 -2.77
C MET A 177 -0.99 -9.19 -1.85
N ASP A 178 -0.76 -8.18 -1.03
CA ASP A 178 0.34 -8.18 -0.06
C ASP A 178 0.15 -9.23 1.04
N GLY A 179 -1.10 -9.56 1.38
CA GLY A 179 -1.41 -10.67 2.27
C GLY A 179 -0.99 -12.03 1.69
N LYS A 180 -1.16 -12.21 0.37
CA LYS A 180 -0.65 -13.40 -0.35
C LYS A 180 0.87 -13.40 -0.42
N ASN A 181 1.48 -12.25 -0.70
CA ASN A 181 2.94 -12.12 -0.71
C ASN A 181 3.56 -12.48 0.66
N LEU A 182 2.90 -12.10 1.76
CA LEU A 182 3.29 -12.52 3.11
C LEU A 182 3.20 -14.04 3.29
N LEU A 183 2.12 -14.67 2.86
CA LEU A 183 1.98 -16.13 2.91
C LEU A 183 3.10 -16.81 2.13
N ASP A 184 3.42 -16.33 0.93
CA ASP A 184 4.50 -16.89 0.12
C ASP A 184 5.87 -16.71 0.79
N ALA A 185 6.13 -15.57 1.43
CA ALA A 185 7.35 -15.34 2.20
C ALA A 185 7.44 -16.29 3.41
N VAL A 186 6.33 -16.50 4.12
CA VAL A 186 6.24 -17.45 5.25
C VAL A 186 6.44 -18.89 4.79
N ASP A 187 5.85 -19.28 3.66
CA ASP A 187 5.98 -20.62 3.10
C ASP A 187 7.42 -20.89 2.64
N GLN A 188 8.05 -19.93 1.99
CA GLN A 188 9.48 -20.00 1.65
C GLN A 188 10.35 -20.10 2.91
N ALA A 189 10.01 -19.37 3.97
CA ALA A 189 10.71 -19.43 5.25
C ALA A 189 10.60 -20.82 5.89
N ARG A 190 9.41 -21.41 5.88
CA ARG A 190 9.16 -22.76 6.41
C ARG A 190 9.95 -23.83 5.65
N VAL A 191 9.97 -23.74 4.31
CA VAL A 191 10.76 -24.66 3.47
C VAL A 191 12.25 -24.54 3.78
N ARG A 192 12.79 -23.32 3.88
CA ARG A 192 14.21 -23.09 4.20
C ARG A 192 14.60 -23.53 5.61
N ALA A 193 13.66 -23.52 6.55
CA ALA A 193 13.86 -23.93 7.93
C ALA A 193 13.63 -25.44 8.17
N ASN A 194 13.34 -26.24 7.13
CA ASN A 194 12.86 -27.63 7.24
C ASN A 194 11.62 -27.79 8.14
N LEU A 195 10.81 -26.73 8.28
CA LEU A 195 9.54 -26.73 9.02
C LEU A 195 8.33 -27.00 8.11
N ALA A 196 8.56 -27.11 6.79
CA ALA A 196 7.55 -27.48 5.82
C ALA A 196 7.09 -28.93 6.03
N LYS A 197 5.80 -29.13 6.32
CA LYS A 197 5.17 -30.45 6.28
C LYS A 197 4.72 -30.71 4.84
N PRO A 198 5.27 -31.73 4.15
CA PRO A 198 4.79 -32.10 2.82
C PRO A 198 3.34 -32.61 2.94
N LYS A 199 2.52 -32.31 1.94
CA LYS A 199 1.15 -32.82 1.85
C LYS A 199 1.17 -34.37 1.90
N PRO A 200 0.31 -35.03 2.69
CA PRO A 200 0.24 -36.49 2.67
C PRO A 200 -0.18 -36.97 1.28
N GLU A 201 0.63 -37.85 0.68
CA GLU A 201 0.25 -38.56 -0.54
C GLU A 201 -0.97 -39.43 -0.22
N THR A 202 -2.10 -39.15 -0.87
CA THR A 202 -3.26 -40.04 -0.83
C THR A 202 -2.91 -41.37 -1.51
N PRO A 203 -3.15 -42.52 -0.87
CA PRO A 203 -2.86 -43.85 -1.43
C PRO A 203 -3.75 -44.22 -2.62
#